data_AF-A0A3M8EGV5-F1
#
_entry.id   AF-A0A3M8EGV5-F1
#
_cell.length_a   1.000
_cell.length_b   1.000
_cell.length_c   1.000
_cell.angle_alpha   90.00
_cell.angle_beta   90.00
_cell.angle_gamma   90.00
#
_symmetry.space_group_name_H-M   'P 1'
#
loop_
_entity.id
_entity.type
_entity.pdbx_description
1 polymer ?
#
loop_
_entity_poly.entity_id
_entity_poly.type
_entity_poly.pdbx_seq_one_letter_code
_entity_poly.pdbx_strand_id
1 'polypeptide(L)'
;MNPLQFTYQYYFPGSQGSLIKETEQFLSSYFASGSIAKPVYMRGKFIRNRFNDGLVTFPGNYSPYTEIGKRIITKWPFKYTHELYGSNCGPDNDILIAPGLSFFNQMHTIKTEDGFQTISAVDVNGDGVDEVVKVNFHGVNASANASRPYQVTMLTPTGTAVPVREQSVTYTSYQRPNNITENGITATFAYNAGGERVKMQVAQGATALLTRYYIGKKYELDAQTNTERLYLGGDVYSAPAVYVKENNVWKIYYIFIM
;
A
#
# COMPACT_ATOMS: atom_id res chain seq x y z
N MET A 1 31.97 -27.33 17.35
CA MET A 1 31.20 -26.12 17.73
C MET A 1 30.02 -26.58 18.55
N ASN A 2 29.87 -26.09 19.78
CA ASN A 2 28.71 -26.42 20.60
C ASN A 2 27.57 -25.45 20.25
N PRO A 3 26.32 -25.92 20.11
CA PRO A 3 25.19 -25.04 19.86
C PRO A 3 24.94 -24.14 21.08
N LEU A 4 24.69 -22.86 20.81
CA LEU A 4 24.31 -21.87 21.82
C LEU A 4 22.88 -22.16 22.30
N GLN A 5 22.69 -22.15 23.61
CA GLN A 5 21.38 -22.30 24.26
C GLN A 5 21.03 -20.99 24.96
N PHE A 6 19.84 -20.44 24.66
CA PHE A 6 19.33 -19.22 25.29
C PHE A 6 18.24 -19.57 26.30
N THR A 7 18.32 -19.01 27.50
CA THR A 7 17.29 -19.13 28.55
C THR A 7 16.76 -17.75 28.91
N TYR A 8 15.44 -17.58 29.00
CA TYR A 8 14.82 -16.36 29.50
C TYR A 8 14.76 -16.36 31.03
N GLN A 9 14.96 -15.19 31.64
CA GLN A 9 15.11 -14.97 33.09
C GLN A 9 13.85 -15.24 33.95
N TYR A 10 12.79 -15.81 33.39
CA TYR A 10 11.55 -16.10 34.14
C TYR A 10 11.16 -17.57 33.96
N TYR A 11 11.91 -18.45 34.62
CA TYR A 11 11.59 -19.87 34.72
C TYR A 11 11.38 -20.22 36.20
N PHE A 12 10.14 -20.49 36.58
CA PHE A 12 9.84 -21.18 37.84
C PHE A 12 10.02 -22.68 37.59
N PRO A 13 11.01 -23.35 38.23
CA PRO A 13 11.21 -24.78 38.04
C PRO A 13 10.05 -25.53 38.68
N GLY A 14 9.20 -26.15 37.86
CA GLY A 14 8.03 -26.93 38.30
C GLY A 14 6.75 -26.70 37.50
N SER A 15 6.68 -25.66 36.67
CA SER A 15 5.57 -25.49 35.73
C SER A 15 5.74 -26.46 34.56
N GLN A 16 5.06 -27.61 34.61
CA GLN A 16 4.75 -28.32 33.38
C GLN A 16 3.81 -27.42 32.58
N GLY A 17 4.35 -26.74 31.57
CA GLY A 17 3.57 -25.95 30.64
C GLY A 17 2.57 -26.87 29.94
N SER A 18 1.33 -26.86 30.41
CA SER A 18 0.22 -27.49 29.72
C SER A 18 -0.30 -26.51 28.67
N LEU A 19 -0.40 -26.95 27.41
CA LEU A 19 -1.14 -26.22 26.39
C LEU A 19 -2.63 -26.37 26.73
N ILE A 20 -3.18 -25.36 27.41
CA ILE A 20 -4.60 -25.30 27.70
C ILE A 20 -5.33 -24.84 26.43
N LYS A 21 -6.30 -25.64 25.98
CA LYS A 21 -7.19 -25.29 24.87
C LYS A 21 -8.17 -24.20 25.35
N GLU A 22 -7.94 -22.96 24.94
CA GLU A 22 -8.73 -21.81 25.42
C GLU A 22 -9.67 -21.17 24.38
N THR A 23 -9.78 -21.69 23.15
CA THR A 23 -10.75 -21.18 22.15
C THR A 23 -11.43 -22.28 21.33
N GLU A 24 -12.63 -22.00 20.83
CA GLU A 24 -13.39 -22.88 19.92
C GLU A 24 -13.19 -22.56 18.42
N GLN A 25 -12.54 -21.45 18.08
CA GLN A 25 -12.28 -21.06 16.69
C GLN A 25 -10.79 -21.16 16.37
N PHE A 26 -10.43 -22.24 15.68
CA PHE A 26 -9.06 -22.52 15.32
C PHE A 26 -8.80 -22.01 13.90
N LEU A 27 -7.81 -21.14 13.74
CA LEU A 27 -7.17 -20.80 12.46
C LEU A 27 -6.88 -22.04 11.57
N SER A 28 -6.62 -23.21 12.18
CA SER A 28 -6.38 -24.48 11.51
C SER A 28 -7.59 -25.06 10.79
N SER A 29 -8.82 -24.66 11.16
CA SER A 29 -10.01 -25.00 10.38
C SER A 29 -9.98 -24.37 8.99
N TYR A 30 -9.34 -23.20 8.86
CA TYR A 30 -9.09 -22.51 7.58
C TYR A 30 -7.76 -22.94 6.93
N PHE A 31 -6.80 -23.40 7.72
CA PHE A 31 -5.50 -23.92 7.28
C PHE A 31 -5.45 -25.45 7.16
N ALA A 32 -6.60 -26.11 7.08
CA ALA A 32 -6.65 -27.55 6.98
C ALA A 32 -5.81 -28.03 5.78
N SER A 33 -4.85 -28.91 6.07
CA SER A 33 -4.03 -29.58 5.07
C SER A 33 -4.94 -30.24 4.03
N GLY A 34 -4.89 -29.74 2.79
CA GLY A 34 -5.76 -30.19 1.68
C GLY A 34 -6.89 -29.21 1.29
N SER A 35 -6.99 -28.05 1.94
CA SER A 35 -7.96 -27.02 1.55
C SER A 35 -7.70 -26.48 0.15
N ILE A 36 -8.71 -26.53 -0.73
CA ILE A 36 -8.70 -25.95 -2.08
C ILE A 36 -8.57 -24.41 -2.01
N ALA A 37 -8.90 -23.80 -0.87
CA ALA A 37 -9.00 -22.35 -0.72
C ALA A 37 -7.64 -21.61 -0.80
N LYS A 38 -6.50 -22.30 -0.68
CA LYS A 38 -5.14 -21.74 -0.72
C LYS A 38 -5.06 -20.37 -0.01
N PRO A 39 -5.29 -20.32 1.31
CA PRO A 39 -5.47 -19.05 2.02
C PRO A 39 -4.25 -18.12 1.85
N VAL A 40 -4.53 -16.83 1.69
CA VAL A 40 -3.52 -15.77 1.73
C VAL A 40 -3.34 -15.32 3.17
N TYR A 41 -2.10 -15.03 3.55
CA TYR A 41 -1.72 -14.59 4.88
C TYR A 41 -1.07 -13.23 4.78
N MET A 42 -1.51 -12.29 5.61
CA MET A 42 -0.91 -10.96 5.70
C MET A 42 -0.73 -10.60 7.15
N ARG A 43 0.48 -10.15 7.52
CA ARG A 43 0.76 -9.63 8.85
C ARG A 43 0.34 -8.17 8.92
N GLY A 44 0.01 -7.71 10.12
CA GLY A 44 -0.27 -6.29 10.36
C GLY A 44 -0.17 -5.91 11.83
N LYS A 45 0.14 -4.64 12.07
CA LYS A 45 0.30 -4.04 13.39
C LYS A 45 -1.02 -3.52 13.96
N PHE A 46 -1.95 -4.40 14.27
CA PHE A 46 -3.30 -3.98 14.68
C PHE A 46 -3.42 -3.48 16.13
N ILE A 47 -2.36 -3.59 16.93
CA ILE A 47 -2.39 -3.23 18.36
C ILE A 47 -1.16 -2.41 18.72
N ARG A 48 -1.44 -1.22 19.24
CA ARG A 48 -0.43 -0.26 19.71
C ARG A 48 0.44 -0.83 20.83
N ASN A 49 1.73 -0.48 20.82
CA ASN A 49 2.69 -0.80 21.89
C ASN A 49 2.86 -2.29 22.20
N ARG A 50 2.53 -3.18 21.25
CA ARG A 50 2.85 -4.60 21.33
C ARG A 50 3.99 -4.90 20.37
N PHE A 51 4.78 -5.93 20.64
CA PHE A 51 5.85 -6.35 19.72
C PHE A 51 5.33 -7.29 18.62
N ASN A 52 4.31 -8.09 18.93
CA ASN A 52 3.76 -9.07 18.01
C ASN A 52 2.79 -8.42 17.02
N ASP A 53 2.70 -9.01 15.84
CA ASP A 53 1.72 -8.64 14.83
C ASP A 53 0.50 -9.52 14.93
N GLY A 54 -0.59 -9.05 14.33
CA GLY A 54 -1.72 -9.87 14.01
C GLY A 54 -1.63 -10.48 12.62
N LEU A 55 -2.72 -11.12 12.21
CA LEU A 55 -2.85 -11.84 10.96
C LEU A 55 -4.20 -11.54 10.33
N VAL A 56 -4.18 -11.23 9.05
CA VAL A 56 -5.35 -11.27 8.17
C VAL A 56 -5.23 -12.50 7.29
N THR A 57 -6.31 -13.29 7.18
CA THR A 57 -6.37 -14.44 6.28
C THR A 57 -7.68 -14.51 5.53
N PHE A 58 -7.61 -14.90 4.26
CA PHE A 58 -8.76 -14.97 3.34
C PHE A 58 -8.51 -16.01 2.24
N PRO A 59 -9.54 -16.47 1.50
CA PRO A 59 -9.35 -17.40 0.39
C PRO A 59 -8.43 -16.81 -0.69
N GLY A 60 -7.39 -17.55 -1.08
CA GLY A 60 -6.45 -17.14 -2.13
C GLY A 60 -6.68 -17.80 -3.48
N ASN A 61 -7.63 -18.74 -3.58
CA ASN A 61 -8.03 -19.31 -4.85
C ASN A 61 -9.04 -18.41 -5.58
N TYR A 62 -8.65 -17.17 -5.87
CA TYR A 62 -9.38 -16.24 -6.73
C TYR A 62 -8.38 -15.47 -7.60
N SER A 63 -8.88 -14.88 -8.69
CA SER A 63 -8.17 -13.94 -9.53
C SER A 63 -8.94 -12.62 -9.54
N PRO A 64 -8.27 -11.47 -9.27
CA PRO A 64 -8.89 -10.15 -9.39
C PRO A 64 -9.25 -9.78 -10.84
N TYR A 65 -8.71 -10.54 -11.81
CA TYR A 65 -8.89 -10.30 -13.25
C TYR A 65 -9.32 -11.59 -13.95
N THR A 66 -10.62 -11.83 -13.97
CA THR A 66 -11.30 -12.94 -14.64
C THR A 66 -12.43 -12.40 -15.51
N GLU A 67 -12.75 -13.04 -16.63
CA GLU A 67 -13.96 -12.70 -17.39
C GLU A 67 -15.21 -13.01 -16.54
N ILE A 68 -15.92 -11.98 -16.08
CA ILE A 68 -17.11 -12.08 -15.22
C ILE A 68 -18.41 -11.94 -16.01
N GLY A 69 -18.34 -11.59 -17.30
CA GLY A 69 -19.51 -11.49 -18.16
C GLY A 69 -19.22 -10.85 -19.51
N LYS A 70 -20.25 -10.69 -20.33
CA LYS A 70 -20.18 -10.01 -21.63
C LYS A 70 -21.24 -8.94 -21.72
N ARG A 71 -20.84 -7.74 -22.13
CA ARG A 71 -21.75 -6.64 -22.45
C ARG A 71 -21.97 -6.57 -23.95
N ILE A 72 -23.23 -6.65 -24.36
CA ILE A 72 -23.64 -6.52 -25.76
C ILE A 72 -24.18 -5.10 -25.98
N ILE A 73 -23.62 -4.41 -26.96
CA ILE A 73 -24.08 -3.08 -27.40
C ILE A 73 -24.60 -3.23 -28.83
N THR A 74 -25.90 -3.03 -29.01
CA THR A 74 -26.53 -3.04 -30.33
C THR A 74 -26.68 -1.60 -30.82
N LYS A 75 -26.02 -1.27 -31.94
CA LYS A 75 -26.21 -0.02 -32.68
C LYS A 75 -26.47 -0.39 -34.12
N TRP A 76 -27.74 -0.45 -34.52
CA TRP A 76 -28.12 -0.85 -35.86
C TRP A 76 -27.27 -0.14 -36.94
N PRO A 77 -26.66 -0.87 -37.89
CA PRO A 77 -26.76 -2.32 -38.15
C PRO A 77 -25.76 -3.22 -37.38
N PHE A 78 -24.92 -2.65 -36.52
CA PHE A 78 -23.82 -3.34 -35.84
C PHE A 78 -24.17 -3.85 -34.43
N LYS A 79 -23.53 -4.95 -34.05
CA LYS A 79 -23.57 -5.52 -32.71
C LYS A 79 -22.13 -5.65 -32.21
N TYR A 80 -21.83 -5.02 -31.08
CA TYR A 80 -20.52 -5.06 -30.44
C TYR A 80 -20.63 -5.88 -29.16
N THR A 81 -19.70 -6.82 -28.96
CA THR A 81 -19.59 -7.60 -27.73
C THR A 81 -18.31 -7.19 -27.03
N HIS A 82 -18.41 -6.81 -25.77
CA HIS A 82 -17.29 -6.46 -24.91
C HIS A 82 -17.23 -7.44 -23.75
N GLU A 83 -16.07 -8.02 -23.51
CA GLU A 83 -15.81 -8.83 -22.32
C GLU A 83 -15.67 -7.92 -21.09
N LEU A 84 -16.29 -8.33 -20.00
CA LEU A 84 -16.21 -7.67 -18.70
C LEU A 84 -15.25 -8.47 -17.84
N TYR A 85 -14.27 -7.78 -17.27
CA TYR A 85 -13.27 -8.38 -16.41
C TYR A 85 -13.43 -7.87 -14.97
N GLY A 86 -13.26 -8.75 -14.00
CA GLY A 86 -13.33 -8.43 -12.58
C GLY A 86 -12.92 -9.61 -11.71
N SER A 87 -13.12 -9.47 -10.40
CA SER A 87 -12.76 -10.53 -9.47
C SER A 87 -13.76 -11.67 -9.52
N ASN A 88 -13.27 -12.91 -9.52
CA ASN A 88 -14.10 -14.10 -9.33
C ASN A 88 -14.23 -14.51 -7.85
N CYS A 89 -13.78 -13.67 -6.91
CA CYS A 89 -13.96 -13.92 -5.50
C CYS A 89 -15.45 -13.80 -5.13
N GLY A 90 -16.00 -14.82 -4.48
CA GLY A 90 -17.38 -14.79 -3.98
C GLY A 90 -17.58 -13.69 -2.93
N PRO A 91 -18.71 -12.97 -2.92
CA PRO A 91 -18.94 -11.82 -2.03
C PRO A 91 -19.14 -12.22 -0.56
N ASP A 92 -19.52 -13.46 -0.28
CA ASP A 92 -19.81 -13.95 1.07
C ASP A 92 -18.63 -14.71 1.71
N ASN A 93 -17.47 -14.69 1.06
CA ASN A 93 -16.26 -15.31 1.58
C ASN A 93 -15.79 -14.57 2.83
N ASP A 94 -15.34 -15.35 3.82
CA ASP A 94 -14.84 -14.81 5.07
C ASP A 94 -13.39 -14.34 4.97
N ILE A 95 -13.15 -13.16 5.51
CA ILE A 95 -11.82 -12.62 5.82
C ILE A 95 -11.73 -12.59 7.33
N LEU A 96 -10.75 -13.30 7.87
CA LEU A 96 -10.49 -13.34 9.31
C LEU A 96 -9.36 -12.39 9.67
N ILE A 97 -9.53 -11.69 10.77
CA ILE A 97 -8.56 -10.76 11.33
C ILE A 97 -8.32 -11.20 12.77
N ALA A 98 -7.11 -11.67 13.04
CA ALA A 98 -6.61 -11.96 14.38
C ALA A 98 -5.70 -10.79 14.80
N PRO A 99 -6.15 -9.87 15.67
CA PRO A 99 -5.37 -8.67 16.00
C PRO A 99 -4.01 -8.95 16.67
N GLY A 100 -3.85 -10.13 17.29
CA GLY A 100 -2.59 -10.60 17.83
C GLY A 100 -2.60 -12.12 17.94
N LEU A 101 -1.45 -12.75 17.66
CA LEU A 101 -1.32 -14.22 17.67
C LEU A 101 -0.73 -14.78 18.97
N SER A 102 -0.21 -13.93 19.85
CA SER A 102 0.55 -14.35 21.04
C SER A 102 -0.20 -14.14 22.36
N PHE A 103 -1.47 -13.75 22.32
CA PHE A 103 -2.32 -13.51 23.48
C PHE A 103 -3.78 -13.67 23.10
N PHE A 104 -4.65 -13.85 24.10
CA PHE A 104 -6.08 -13.92 23.88
C PHE A 104 -6.58 -12.62 23.24
N ASN A 105 -7.15 -12.73 22.04
CA ASN A 105 -7.93 -11.67 21.43
C ASN A 105 -9.08 -12.26 20.63
N GLN A 106 -10.19 -11.54 20.56
CA GLN A 106 -11.32 -11.90 19.73
C GLN A 106 -10.92 -11.77 18.26
N MET A 107 -11.08 -12.85 17.50
CA MET A 107 -10.96 -12.80 16.05
C MET A 107 -12.17 -12.03 15.49
N HIS A 108 -11.90 -11.13 14.55
CA HIS A 108 -12.93 -10.45 13.78
C HIS A 108 -13.09 -11.16 12.43
N THR A 109 -14.32 -11.17 11.93
CA THR A 109 -14.64 -11.70 10.60
C THR A 109 -15.36 -10.61 9.82
N ILE A 110 -14.89 -10.34 8.61
CA ILE A 110 -15.57 -9.46 7.64
C ILE A 110 -15.78 -10.23 6.33
N LYS A 111 -16.70 -9.77 5.48
CA LYS A 111 -16.95 -10.36 4.17
C LYS A 111 -16.06 -9.71 3.10
N THR A 112 -15.70 -10.48 2.08
CA THR A 112 -15.06 -9.98 0.85
C THR A 112 -15.93 -8.93 0.18
N GLU A 113 -17.24 -9.13 0.15
CA GLU A 113 -18.25 -8.33 -0.56
C GLU A 113 -18.03 -8.33 -2.08
N ASP A 114 -19.02 -7.82 -2.82
CA ASP A 114 -19.00 -7.83 -4.28
C ASP A 114 -17.78 -7.07 -4.84
N GLY A 115 -17.18 -7.57 -5.91
CA GLY A 115 -16.04 -6.92 -6.56
C GLY A 115 -14.71 -6.96 -5.80
N PHE A 116 -14.57 -7.72 -4.72
CA PHE A 116 -13.33 -7.82 -3.91
C PHE A 116 -12.07 -8.03 -4.75
N GLN A 117 -11.10 -7.12 -4.65
CA GLN A 117 -9.84 -7.16 -5.41
C GLN A 117 -8.67 -7.60 -4.54
N THR A 118 -8.51 -6.94 -3.40
CA THR A 118 -7.40 -7.16 -2.49
C THR A 118 -7.72 -6.58 -1.12
N ILE A 119 -6.89 -6.93 -0.15
CA ILE A 119 -6.89 -6.38 1.19
C ILE A 119 -5.43 -6.19 1.61
N SER A 120 -5.16 -5.22 2.48
CA SER A 120 -3.83 -4.98 3.04
C SER A 120 -3.95 -4.46 4.47
N ALA A 121 -2.90 -4.67 5.27
CA ALA A 121 -2.70 -3.96 6.53
C ALA A 121 -1.76 -2.77 6.26
N VAL A 122 -2.21 -1.55 6.54
CA VAL A 122 -1.44 -0.32 6.28
C VAL A 122 -1.75 0.70 7.37
N ASP A 123 -0.73 1.26 8.01
CA ASP A 123 -0.83 2.47 8.84
C ASP A 123 -1.18 3.66 7.94
N VAL A 124 -2.47 3.97 7.81
CA VAL A 124 -2.93 5.06 6.94
C VAL A 124 -2.91 6.41 7.65
N ASN A 125 -2.75 6.44 8.97
CA ASN A 125 -2.89 7.64 9.80
C ASN A 125 -1.58 8.10 10.48
N GLY A 126 -0.51 7.29 10.41
CA GLY A 126 0.82 7.54 10.95
C GLY A 126 0.96 7.31 12.46
N ASP A 127 0.05 6.58 13.10
CA ASP A 127 0.03 6.40 14.55
C ASP A 127 0.77 5.14 15.04
N GLY A 128 1.33 4.38 14.09
CA GLY A 128 2.07 3.13 14.30
C GLY A 128 1.18 1.90 14.45
N VAL A 129 -0.12 2.00 14.12
CA VAL A 129 -1.10 0.92 14.09
C VAL A 129 -1.64 0.78 12.68
N ASP A 130 -1.58 -0.44 12.13
CA ASP A 130 -2.11 -0.69 10.79
C ASP A 130 -3.64 -0.77 10.79
N GLU A 131 -4.28 -0.14 9.82
CA GLU A 131 -5.67 -0.39 9.46
C GLU A 131 -5.80 -1.49 8.40
N VAL A 132 -6.92 -2.21 8.45
CA VAL A 132 -7.29 -3.16 7.41
C VAL A 132 -7.96 -2.41 6.25
N VAL A 133 -7.23 -2.26 5.15
CA VAL A 133 -7.68 -1.58 3.93
C VAL A 133 -8.14 -2.62 2.92
N LYS A 134 -9.45 -2.69 2.68
CA LYS A 134 -10.08 -3.59 1.71
C LYS A 134 -10.43 -2.82 0.43
N VAL A 135 -10.13 -3.40 -0.73
CA VAL A 135 -10.44 -2.81 -2.04
C VAL A 135 -11.47 -3.67 -2.76
N ASN A 136 -12.59 -3.05 -3.10
CA ASN A 136 -13.66 -3.63 -3.92
C ASN A 136 -13.81 -2.79 -5.20
N PHE A 137 -13.97 -3.46 -6.33
CA PHE A 137 -14.16 -2.83 -7.63
C PHE A 137 -15.44 -3.33 -8.29
N HIS A 138 -16.45 -2.46 -8.34
CA HIS A 138 -17.77 -2.76 -8.94
C HIS A 138 -17.85 -2.34 -10.42
N GLY A 139 -16.72 -2.39 -11.12
CA GLY A 139 -16.62 -1.91 -12.49
C GLY A 139 -16.59 -0.39 -12.60
N VAL A 140 -16.67 0.09 -13.83
CA VAL A 140 -16.67 1.52 -14.17
C VAL A 140 -18.08 1.86 -14.61
N ASN A 141 -18.72 2.82 -13.95
CA ASN A 141 -20.03 3.31 -14.38
C ASN A 141 -19.90 3.80 -15.83
N ALA A 142 -20.37 3.00 -16.78
CA ALA A 142 -20.11 3.23 -18.20
C ALA A 142 -20.72 4.53 -18.73
N SER A 143 -21.63 5.13 -17.97
CA SER A 143 -22.20 6.45 -18.26
C SER A 143 -21.22 7.60 -18.04
N ALA A 144 -20.11 7.39 -17.32
CA ALA A 144 -19.14 8.44 -17.02
C ALA A 144 -18.12 8.68 -18.16
N ASN A 145 -17.71 7.64 -18.90
CA ASN A 145 -16.82 7.78 -20.08
C ASN A 145 -16.87 6.55 -21.02
N ALA A 146 -17.81 6.55 -21.97
CA ALA A 146 -18.00 5.45 -22.93
C ALA A 146 -16.79 5.18 -23.85
N SER A 147 -15.88 6.15 -24.01
CA SER A 147 -14.68 6.06 -24.85
C SER A 147 -13.44 5.55 -24.11
N ARG A 148 -13.43 5.58 -22.77
CA ARG A 148 -12.27 5.20 -21.95
C ARG A 148 -12.75 4.41 -20.71
N PRO A 149 -13.23 3.17 -20.92
CA PRO A 149 -13.90 2.38 -19.88
C PRO A 149 -12.98 1.96 -18.72
N TYR A 150 -11.66 2.15 -18.82
CA TYR A 150 -10.69 1.85 -17.76
C TYR A 150 -10.09 3.12 -17.13
N GLN A 151 -10.58 4.30 -17.51
CA GLN A 151 -10.15 5.53 -16.88
C GLN A 151 -10.78 5.60 -15.48
N VAL A 152 -9.97 5.86 -14.45
CA VAL A 152 -10.50 6.24 -13.13
C VAL A 152 -11.24 7.56 -13.31
N THR A 153 -12.58 7.51 -13.28
CA THR A 153 -13.41 8.69 -13.53
C THR A 153 -13.80 9.42 -12.25
N MET A 154 -13.81 8.73 -11.11
CA MET A 154 -14.07 9.31 -9.79
C MET A 154 -13.34 8.51 -8.71
N LEU A 155 -12.83 9.23 -7.71
CA LEU A 155 -12.40 8.69 -6.43
C LEU A 155 -13.21 9.44 -5.38
N THR A 156 -14.05 8.72 -4.62
CA THR A 156 -14.81 9.30 -3.51
C THR A 156 -14.12 8.90 -2.22
N PRO A 157 -13.41 9.80 -1.54
CA PRO A 157 -12.83 9.50 -0.24
C PRO A 157 -13.94 9.17 0.75
N THR A 158 -13.86 8.05 1.45
CA THR A 158 -14.73 7.75 2.60
C THR A 158 -14.02 8.17 3.88
N GLY A 159 -14.63 9.08 4.63
CA GLY A 159 -14.09 9.62 5.88
C GLY A 159 -13.40 10.99 5.73
N THR A 160 -12.97 11.56 6.85
CA THR A 160 -12.33 12.89 6.92
C THR A 160 -10.80 12.82 7.05
N ALA A 161 -10.23 11.62 7.02
CA ALA A 161 -8.79 11.41 7.18
C ALA A 161 -7.96 12.01 6.03
N VAL A 162 -8.54 12.06 4.82
CA VAL A 162 -7.93 12.73 3.67
C VAL A 162 -8.74 14.00 3.37
N PRO A 163 -8.19 15.20 3.61
CA PRO A 163 -8.85 16.45 3.26
C PRO A 163 -9.20 16.45 1.76
N VAL A 164 -10.46 16.73 1.43
CA VAL A 164 -10.89 16.89 0.03
C VAL A 164 -10.22 18.15 -0.52
N ARG A 165 -9.17 17.96 -1.31
CA ARG A 165 -8.42 19.02 -1.98
C ARG A 165 -8.36 18.69 -3.45
N GLU A 166 -8.71 19.65 -4.30
CA GLU A 166 -8.53 19.48 -5.74
C GLU A 166 -7.03 19.49 -6.04
N GLN A 167 -6.53 18.33 -6.45
CA GLN A 167 -5.22 18.18 -7.04
C GLN A 167 -5.37 18.02 -8.54
N SER A 168 -4.69 18.86 -9.31
CA SER A 168 -4.61 18.72 -10.76
C SER A 168 -3.22 18.26 -11.15
N VAL A 169 -3.15 17.30 -12.07
CA VAL A 169 -1.88 16.78 -12.59
C VAL A 169 -1.92 16.92 -14.11
N THR A 170 -0.91 17.58 -14.68
CA THR A 170 -0.70 17.56 -16.14
C THR A 170 0.48 16.66 -16.49
N TYR A 171 0.54 16.28 -17.76
CA TYR A 171 1.57 15.38 -18.27
C TYR A 171 2.27 16.01 -19.47
N THR A 172 3.55 15.67 -19.60
CA THR A 172 4.33 15.92 -20.82
C THR A 172 3.85 15.00 -21.96
N SER A 173 4.28 15.28 -23.19
CA SER A 173 4.01 14.41 -24.35
C SER A 173 4.58 12.99 -24.21
N TYR A 174 5.54 12.79 -23.31
CA TYR A 174 6.12 11.50 -22.95
C TYR A 174 5.42 10.82 -21.76
N GLN A 175 4.21 11.27 -21.40
CA GLN A 175 3.39 10.71 -20.32
C GLN A 175 4.08 10.75 -18.93
N ARG A 176 5.01 11.68 -18.73
CA ARG A 176 5.58 11.98 -17.40
C ARG A 176 4.82 13.13 -16.73
N PRO A 177 4.61 13.12 -15.40
CA PRO A 177 4.02 14.24 -14.69
C PRO A 177 4.76 15.55 -14.98
N ASN A 178 4.07 16.57 -15.45
CA ASN A 178 4.66 17.87 -15.76
C ASN A 178 4.48 18.85 -14.60
N ASN A 179 3.25 18.95 -14.09
CA ASN A 179 2.95 19.70 -12.88
C ASN A 179 1.91 18.97 -12.01
N ILE A 180 1.97 19.23 -10.72
CA ILE A 180 0.94 18.91 -9.73
C ILE A 180 0.59 20.22 -9.02
N THR A 181 -0.68 20.60 -9.03
CA THR A 181 -1.16 21.80 -8.33
C THR A 181 -2.17 21.44 -7.27
N GLU A 182 -1.97 21.96 -6.06
CA GLU A 182 -2.84 21.80 -4.90
C GLU A 182 -2.83 23.10 -4.09
N ASN A 183 -4.01 23.64 -3.75
CA ASN A 183 -4.14 24.78 -2.81
C ASN A 183 -3.24 26.00 -3.15
N GLY A 184 -3.12 26.32 -4.44
CA GLY A 184 -2.27 27.43 -4.92
C GLY A 184 -0.75 27.14 -4.90
N ILE A 185 -0.33 25.94 -4.50
CA ILE A 185 1.04 25.44 -4.59
C ILE A 185 1.16 24.59 -5.85
N THR A 186 2.21 24.81 -6.63
CA THR A 186 2.51 24.02 -7.82
C THR A 186 3.89 23.39 -7.73
N ALA A 187 3.95 22.07 -7.85
CA ALA A 187 5.18 21.32 -8.10
C ALA A 187 5.35 21.12 -9.61
N THR A 188 6.48 21.53 -10.18
CA THR A 188 6.84 21.38 -11.60
C THR A 188 8.05 20.48 -11.73
N PHE A 189 8.05 19.58 -12.71
CA PHE A 189 9.09 18.57 -12.90
C PHE A 189 9.80 18.75 -14.24
N ALA A 190 11.12 18.56 -14.26
CA ALA A 190 11.92 18.49 -15.48
C ALA A 190 12.63 17.14 -15.58
N TYR A 191 12.78 16.65 -16.81
CA TYR A 191 13.33 15.33 -17.12
C TYR A 191 14.48 15.43 -18.12
N ASN A 192 15.44 14.52 -18.05
CA ASN A 192 16.45 14.35 -19.09
C ASN A 192 15.90 13.54 -20.29
N ALA A 193 16.71 13.38 -21.34
CA ALA A 193 16.35 12.59 -22.52
C ALA A 193 16.11 11.09 -22.22
N GLY A 194 16.66 10.58 -21.13
CA GLY A 194 16.40 9.22 -20.63
C GLY A 194 15.09 9.09 -19.83
N GLY A 195 14.35 10.19 -19.65
CA GLY A 195 13.10 10.21 -18.89
C GLY A 195 13.29 10.22 -17.37
N GLU A 196 14.51 10.42 -16.87
CA GLU A 196 14.78 10.55 -15.45
C GLU A 196 14.51 11.98 -15.00
N ARG A 197 13.86 12.13 -13.83
CA ARG A 197 13.61 13.45 -13.24
C ARG A 197 14.96 14.07 -12.82
N VAL A 198 15.25 15.28 -13.30
CA VAL A 198 16.48 16.03 -12.99
C VAL A 198 16.23 17.26 -12.11
N LYS A 199 14.99 17.77 -12.09
CA LYS A 199 14.61 18.91 -11.26
C LYS A 199 13.15 18.79 -10.81
N MET A 200 12.87 19.25 -9.59
CA MET A 200 11.54 19.55 -9.08
C MET A 200 11.56 20.98 -8.53
N GLN A 201 10.58 21.79 -8.88
CA GLN A 201 10.38 23.13 -8.32
C GLN A 201 8.99 23.22 -7.72
N VAL A 202 8.90 23.56 -6.43
CA VAL A 202 7.65 23.82 -5.72
C VAL A 202 7.55 25.32 -5.49
N ALA A 203 6.44 25.92 -5.90
CA ALA A 203 6.20 27.36 -5.74
C ALA A 203 4.77 27.64 -5.32
N GLN A 204 4.58 28.73 -4.57
CA GLN A 204 3.28 29.32 -4.31
C GLN A 204 3.21 30.67 -5.02
N GLY A 205 2.45 30.74 -6.11
CA GLY A 205 2.53 31.88 -7.04
C GLY A 205 3.96 32.07 -7.56
N ALA A 206 4.50 33.29 -7.40
CA ALA A 206 5.87 33.61 -7.81
C ALA A 206 6.96 33.18 -6.79
N THR A 207 6.57 32.78 -5.58
CA THR A 207 7.52 32.46 -4.51
C THR A 207 7.97 31.01 -4.61
N ALA A 208 9.26 30.78 -4.86
CA ALA A 208 9.84 29.44 -4.84
C ALA A 208 9.98 28.94 -3.40
N LEU A 209 9.30 27.85 -3.08
CA LEU A 209 9.38 27.16 -1.78
C LEU A 209 10.49 26.10 -1.76
N LEU A 210 10.66 25.39 -2.87
CA LEU A 210 11.68 24.36 -3.03
C LEU A 210 12.14 24.26 -4.48
N THR A 211 13.41 24.01 -4.68
CA THR A 211 14.03 23.65 -5.95
C THR A 211 15.01 22.53 -5.65
N ARG A 212 14.60 21.31 -5.99
CA ARG A 212 15.38 20.11 -5.82
C ARG A 212 16.00 19.67 -7.14
N TYR A 213 17.31 19.47 -7.16
CA TYR A 213 18.02 18.85 -8.27
C TYR A 213 18.26 17.37 -7.95
N TYR A 214 18.18 16.51 -8.97
CA TYR A 214 18.40 15.08 -8.87
C TYR A 214 19.53 14.67 -9.81
N ILE A 215 20.53 13.96 -9.30
CA ILE A 215 21.70 13.51 -10.06
C ILE A 215 21.87 12.00 -9.87
N GLY A 216 21.80 11.26 -10.99
CA GLY A 216 22.12 9.83 -11.04
C GLY A 216 21.34 8.96 -10.07
N LYS A 217 20.12 9.37 -9.65
CA LYS A 217 19.26 8.72 -8.64
C LYS A 217 19.86 8.56 -7.23
N LYS A 218 21.08 9.04 -7.03
CA LYS A 218 21.87 8.88 -5.80
C LYS A 218 22.11 10.18 -5.07
N TYR A 219 21.88 11.31 -5.72
CA TYR A 219 22.17 12.60 -5.14
C TYR A 219 21.01 13.58 -5.33
N GLU A 220 20.68 14.30 -4.27
CA GLU A 220 19.70 15.39 -4.27
C GLU A 220 20.28 16.67 -3.67
N LEU A 221 19.93 17.83 -4.24
CA LEU A 221 20.26 19.15 -3.70
C LEU A 221 19.01 20.01 -3.60
N ASP A 222 18.70 20.48 -2.39
CA ASP A 222 17.69 21.51 -2.13
C ASP A 222 18.35 22.90 -2.16
N ALA A 223 18.05 23.69 -3.19
CA ALA A 223 18.73 24.96 -3.43
C ALA A 223 18.43 26.02 -2.35
N GLN A 224 17.22 26.02 -1.78
CA GLN A 224 16.77 27.03 -0.80
C GLN A 224 17.49 26.87 0.54
N THR A 225 17.76 25.63 0.95
CA THR A 225 18.42 25.32 2.23
C THR A 225 19.88 24.91 2.07
N ASN A 226 20.35 24.79 0.82
CA ASN A 226 21.65 24.22 0.48
C ASN A 226 21.87 22.83 1.12
N THR A 227 20.78 22.03 1.20
CA THR A 227 20.83 20.68 1.77
C THR A 227 21.16 19.68 0.68
N GLU A 228 22.24 18.93 0.87
CA GLU A 228 22.68 17.89 -0.05
C GLU A 228 22.39 16.50 0.55
N ARG A 229 22.00 15.53 -0.27
CA ARG A 229 21.76 14.14 0.16
C ARG A 229 22.46 13.20 -0.81
N LEU A 230 23.25 12.27 -0.27
CA LEU A 230 23.88 11.19 -1.02
C LEU A 230 23.39 9.84 -0.47
N TYR A 231 22.68 9.09 -1.29
CA TYR A 231 22.15 7.77 -0.94
C TYR A 231 23.24 6.70 -1.08
N LEU A 232 23.49 5.95 0.00
CA LEU A 232 24.57 4.98 0.12
C LEU A 232 24.01 3.56 -0.01
N GLY A 233 24.57 2.76 -0.91
CA GLY A 233 24.16 1.36 -1.10
C GLY A 233 22.87 1.15 -1.92
N GLY A 234 22.32 2.21 -2.51
CA GLY A 234 21.11 2.15 -3.34
C GLY A 234 20.79 3.51 -3.97
N ASP A 235 19.53 3.70 -4.32
CA ASP A 235 18.94 4.99 -4.71
C ASP A 235 18.01 5.53 -3.60
N VAL A 236 17.28 6.61 -3.89
CA VAL A 236 16.33 7.22 -2.94
C VAL A 236 15.28 6.24 -2.37
N TYR A 237 15.02 5.10 -3.02
CA TYR A 237 14.03 4.12 -2.60
C TYR A 237 14.63 2.87 -1.96
N SER A 238 15.90 2.58 -2.24
CA SER A 238 16.55 1.31 -1.88
C SER A 238 17.77 1.46 -0.98
N ALA A 239 18.26 2.67 -0.77
CA ALA A 239 19.48 2.88 0.00
C ALA A 239 19.27 2.59 1.49
N PRO A 240 20.11 1.75 2.11
CA PRO A 240 20.08 1.51 3.56
C PRO A 240 20.54 2.72 4.41
N ALA A 241 21.21 3.69 3.80
CA ALA A 241 21.66 4.90 4.48
C ALA A 241 21.73 6.11 3.54
N VAL A 242 21.66 7.31 4.12
CA VAL A 242 21.82 8.58 3.42
C VAL A 242 22.81 9.48 4.17
N TYR A 243 23.74 10.07 3.43
CA TYR A 243 24.65 11.09 3.93
C TYR A 243 24.06 12.45 3.60
N VAL A 244 23.71 13.24 4.61
CA VAL A 244 23.03 14.52 4.45
C VAL A 244 23.95 15.64 4.90
N LYS A 245 24.10 16.67 4.08
CA LYS A 245 24.79 17.91 4.42
C LYS A 245 23.78 18.93 4.91
N GLU A 246 23.84 19.24 6.19
CA GLU A 246 23.00 20.24 6.85
C GLU A 246 23.92 21.29 7.46
N ASN A 247 23.70 22.58 7.15
CA ASN A 247 24.54 23.68 7.66
C ASN A 247 26.05 23.45 7.41
N ASN A 248 26.40 22.98 6.21
CA ASN A 248 27.77 22.59 5.81
C ASN A 248 28.41 21.45 6.61
N VAL A 249 27.66 20.75 7.47
CA VAL A 249 28.15 19.58 8.20
C VAL A 249 27.46 18.33 7.66
N TRP A 250 28.26 17.32 7.36
CA TRP A 250 27.73 16.05 6.89
C TRP A 250 27.41 15.08 8.03
N LYS A 251 26.25 14.44 7.96
CA LYS A 251 25.76 13.46 8.93
C LYS A 251 25.20 12.24 8.20
N ILE A 252 25.44 11.04 8.74
CA ILE A 252 24.90 9.79 8.21
C ILE A 252 23.60 9.45 8.94
N TYR A 253 22.56 9.12 8.19
CA TYR A 253 21.29 8.61 8.69
C TYR A 253 21.04 7.22 8.09
N TYR A 254 20.52 6.30 8.89
CA TYR A 254 20.11 4.97 8.42
C TYR A 254 18.62 4.99 8.08
N ILE A 255 18.27 4.42 6.94
CA ILE A 255 16.89 4.29 6.47
C ILE A 255 16.47 2.85 6.76
N PHE A 256 15.53 2.67 7.67
CA PHE A 256 14.94 1.35 7.91
C PHE A 256 13.97 1.05 6.77
N ILE A 257 14.34 0.08 5.93
CA ILE A 257 13.46 -0.45 4.89
C ILE A 257 12.64 -1.57 5.56
N MET A 258 11.34 -1.36 5.73
CA MET A 258 10.37 -2.38 6.16
C MET A 258 9.95 -3.27 5.00
#